data_AF-A0A849D9C5-F1
#
_entry.id   AF-A0A849D9C5-F1
#
_cell.length_a   1.000
_cell.length_b   1.000
_cell.length_c   1.000
_cell.angle_alpha   90.00
_cell.angle_beta   90.00
_cell.angle_gamma   90.00
#
_symmetry.space_group_name_H-M   'P 1'
#
loop_
_entity.id
_entity.type
_entity.pdbx_description
1 polymer ?
#
loop_
_entity_poly.entity_id
_entity_poly.type
_entity_poly.pdbx_seq_one_letter_code
_entity_poly.pdbx_strand_id
1 'polypeptide(L)'
;FSDLTKAEEEAHFHWRHAQEKICLTIAYEQSSRKFLGINTFGIRMRHEIFDRWLNEERSVDHVVQYLADANFDPEFYRSYEKQILNQFNKQMGTQMRPARKNLKRIFQLK
;
A
#
# COMPACT_ATOMS: atom_id res chain seq x y z
N PHE A 1 1.28 28.21 4.04
CA PHE A 1 0.75 26.88 3.75
C PHE A 1 1.33 25.92 4.77
N SER A 2 0.52 25.69 5.81
CA SER A 2 0.54 24.63 6.84
C SER A 2 1.86 23.93 7.18
N ASP A 3 2.44 24.33 8.31
CA ASP A 3 2.76 23.46 9.46
C ASP A 3 3.09 21.98 9.14
N LEU A 4 4.13 21.77 8.33
CA LEU A 4 4.97 20.55 8.37
C LEU A 4 5.84 20.57 9.64
N THR A 5 5.25 20.91 10.78
CA THR A 5 5.88 20.76 12.09
C THR A 5 6.09 19.27 12.32
N LYS A 6 7.28 18.80 11.94
CA LYS A 6 7.92 17.55 12.40
C LYS A 6 6.91 16.43 12.63
N ALA A 7 6.53 15.73 11.55
CA ALA A 7 5.94 14.40 11.70
C ALA A 7 6.85 13.61 12.66
N GLU A 8 6.30 13.19 13.79
CA GLU A 8 6.96 12.27 14.70
C GLU A 8 7.28 10.99 13.91
N GLU A 9 8.52 10.89 13.46
CA GLU A 9 9.13 9.78 12.70
C GLU A 9 8.27 9.23 11.54
N GLU A 10 8.23 9.96 10.41
CA GLU A 10 7.80 9.37 9.14
C GLU A 10 8.78 8.24 8.72
N ALA A 11 8.24 7.05 8.48
CA ALA A 11 8.97 5.88 8.02
C ALA A 11 8.52 5.47 6.62
N HIS A 12 9.42 4.80 5.90
CA HIS A 12 9.18 4.36 4.54
C HIS A 12 9.42 2.87 4.38
N PHE A 13 8.44 2.19 3.80
CA PHE A 13 8.61 0.85 3.27
C PHE A 13 8.86 0.93 1.76
N HIS A 14 10.02 0.42 1.31
CA HIS A 14 10.39 0.39 -0.11
C HIS A 14 10.50 -1.04 -0.62
N TRP A 15 9.78 -1.33 -1.70
CA TRP A 15 9.83 -2.59 -2.43
C TRP A 15 10.25 -2.32 -3.88
N ARG A 16 11.14 -3.17 -4.42
CA ARG A 16 11.56 -3.11 -5.81
C ARG A 16 11.61 -4.52 -6.40
N HIS A 17 11.08 -4.67 -7.62
CA HIS A 17 11.16 -5.93 -8.33
C HIS A 17 12.63 -6.24 -8.69
N ALA A 18 13.03 -7.52 -8.57
CA ALA A 18 14.44 -7.90 -8.72
C ALA A 18 14.99 -7.71 -10.14
N GLN A 19 14.17 -7.91 -11.17
CA GLN A 19 14.59 -7.83 -12.58
C GLN A 19 13.90 -6.72 -13.39
N GLU A 20 12.74 -6.26 -12.94
CA GLU A 20 11.91 -5.31 -13.72
C GLU A 20 12.08 -3.90 -13.14
N LYS A 21 11.87 -2.87 -13.96
CA LYS A 21 11.90 -1.46 -13.52
C LYS A 21 10.59 -1.08 -12.82
N ILE A 22 10.26 -1.83 -11.77
CA ILE A 22 9.02 -1.70 -11.00
C ILE A 22 9.39 -1.52 -9.53
N CYS A 23 8.79 -0.53 -8.87
CA CYS A 23 8.96 -0.31 -7.44
C CYS A 23 7.74 0.34 -6.81
N LEU A 24 7.67 0.24 -5.49
CA LEU A 24 6.62 0.78 -4.65
C LEU A 24 7.24 1.30 -3.36
N THR A 25 6.85 2.50 -2.96
CA THR A 25 7.24 3.12 -1.69
C THR A 25 5.98 3.50 -0.94
N ILE A 26 5.83 3.06 0.31
CA ILE A 26 4.74 3.47 1.20
C ILE A 26 5.32 4.31 2.33
N ALA A 27 4.80 5.51 2.52
CA ALA A 27 5.08 6.37 3.67
C ALA A 27 4.04 6.13 4.77
N TYR A 28 4.49 6.05 6.01
CA TYR A 28 3.63 5.86 7.17
C TYR A 28 4.27 6.44 8.44
N GLU A 29 3.45 6.76 9.45
CA GLU A 29 3.94 7.23 10.75
C GLU A 29 4.49 6.05 11.56
N GLN A 30 5.72 6.12 12.05
CA GLN A 30 6.41 4.99 12.68
C GLN A 30 5.72 4.50 13.96
N SER A 31 5.21 5.42 14.78
CA SER A 31 4.59 5.14 16.08
C SER A 31 3.20 4.51 15.95
N SER A 32 2.31 5.13 15.17
CA SER A 32 0.92 4.74 15.01
C SER A 32 0.70 3.73 13.88
N ARG A 33 1.69 3.60 12.98
CA ARG A 33 1.59 2.89 11.71
C ARG A 33 0.55 3.47 10.75
N LYS A 34 0.10 4.71 10.95
CA LYS A 34 -0.86 5.41 10.07
C LYS A 34 -0.28 5.58 8.68
N PHE A 35 -1.04 5.19 7.66
CA PHE A 35 -0.67 5.38 6.26
C PHE A 35 -0.68 6.87 5.90
N LEU A 36 0.41 7.34 5.29
CA LEU A 36 0.58 8.75 4.90
C LEU A 36 0.59 8.93 3.37
N GLY A 37 0.98 7.90 2.62
CA GLY A 37 0.95 7.97 1.17
C GLY A 37 1.68 6.82 0.50
N ILE A 38 1.54 6.75 -0.82
CA ILE A 38 2.18 5.72 -1.64
C ILE A 38 2.69 6.33 -2.95
N ASN A 39 3.82 5.80 -3.43
CA ASN A 39 4.32 6.03 -4.76
C ASN A 39 4.59 4.69 -5.45
N THR A 40 4.15 4.54 -6.70
CA THR A 40 4.31 3.31 -7.49
C THR A 40 4.85 3.63 -8.87
N PHE A 41 5.91 2.93 -9.27
CA PHE A 41 6.44 2.98 -10.63
C PHE A 41 6.22 1.64 -11.32
N GLY A 42 5.58 1.67 -12.50
CA GLY A 42 5.33 0.47 -13.30
C GLY A 42 4.22 -0.44 -12.78
N ILE A 43 3.43 -0.01 -11.79
CA ILE A 43 2.23 -0.68 -11.32
C ILE A 43 1.05 0.28 -11.47
N ARG A 44 -0.05 -0.17 -12.11
CA ARG A 44 -1.27 0.63 -12.21
C ARG A 44 -2.16 0.34 -11.01
N MET A 45 -2.43 1.36 -10.23
CA MET A 45 -3.31 1.26 -9.06
C MET A 45 -4.48 2.25 -9.16
N ARG A 46 -5.58 1.92 -8.50
CA ARG A 46 -6.77 2.76 -8.35
C ARG A 46 -6.50 3.80 -7.26
N HIS A 47 -6.29 5.06 -7.66
CA HIS A 47 -6.05 6.14 -6.70
C HIS A 47 -7.22 6.32 -5.74
N GLU A 48 -8.46 6.06 -6.17
CA GLU A 48 -9.67 6.19 -5.35
C GLU A 48 -9.65 5.28 -4.11
N ILE A 49 -8.98 4.11 -4.21
CA ILE A 49 -8.83 3.19 -3.09
C ILE A 49 -7.84 3.75 -2.06
N PHE A 50 -6.74 4.36 -2.51
CA PHE A 50 -5.77 5.00 -1.62
C PHE A 50 -6.32 6.28 -1.00
N ASP A 51 -7.06 7.10 -1.76
CA ASP A 51 -7.73 8.30 -1.24
C ASP A 51 -8.69 7.93 -0.11
N ARG A 52 -9.46 6.86 -0.28
CA ARG A 52 -10.29 6.32 0.80
C ARG A 52 -9.46 5.87 2.00
N TRP A 53 -8.37 5.14 1.79
CA TRP A 53 -7.51 4.69 2.89
C TRP A 53 -6.84 5.84 3.64
N LEU A 54 -6.51 6.94 2.95
CA LEU A 54 -6.01 8.18 3.56
C LEU A 54 -7.11 8.84 4.40
N ASN A 55 -8.31 9.01 3.83
CA ASN A 55 -9.45 9.61 4.52
C ASN A 55 -9.92 8.78 5.74
N GLU A 56 -9.83 7.45 5.65
CA GLU A 56 -10.14 6.53 6.74
C GLU A 56 -8.98 6.33 7.74
N GLU A 57 -7.86 7.02 7.54
CA GLU A 57 -6.65 6.93 8.36
C GLU A 57 -6.18 5.48 8.61
N ARG A 58 -6.23 4.65 7.57
CA ARG A 58 -5.86 3.24 7.66
C ARG A 58 -4.40 3.06 8.02
N SER A 59 -4.06 1.92 8.63
CA SER A 59 -2.67 1.58 8.90
C SER A 59 -1.95 1.07 7.65
N VAL A 60 -0.63 1.18 7.61
CA VAL A 60 0.21 0.59 6.55
C VAL A 60 0.02 -0.93 6.46
N ASP A 61 -0.27 -1.61 7.57
CA ASP A 61 -0.60 -3.05 7.57
C ASP A 61 -1.85 -3.34 6.74
N HIS A 62 -2.88 -2.53 6.93
CA HIS A 62 -4.11 -2.63 6.15
C HIS A 62 -3.82 -2.41 4.67
N VAL A 63 -3.08 -1.35 4.33
CA VAL A 63 -2.75 -1.03 2.93
C VAL A 63 -2.00 -2.18 2.26
N VAL A 64 -0.98 -2.76 2.91
CA VAL A 64 -0.20 -3.87 2.36
C VAL A 64 -1.04 -5.16 2.28
N GLN A 65 -1.87 -5.45 3.29
CA GLN A 65 -2.73 -6.62 3.31
C GLN A 65 -3.80 -6.59 2.20
N TYR A 66 -4.35 -5.42 1.92
CA TYR A 66 -5.45 -5.20 0.98
C TYR A 66 -4.99 -4.59 -0.36
N LEU A 67 -3.69 -4.57 -0.63
CA LEU A 67 -3.11 -3.97 -1.84
C LEU A 67 -3.74 -4.51 -3.14
N ALA A 68 -4.21 -5.75 -3.12
CA ALA A 68 -4.88 -6.37 -4.26
C ALA A 68 -6.18 -5.64 -4.64
N ASP A 69 -6.89 -5.02 -3.69
CA ASP A 69 -8.10 -4.24 -3.98
C ASP A 69 -7.77 -2.93 -4.72
N ALA A 70 -6.55 -2.40 -4.56
CA ALA A 70 -6.06 -1.24 -5.27
C ALA A 70 -5.53 -1.57 -6.68
N ASN A 71 -5.25 -2.83 -6.99
CA ASN A 71 -4.72 -3.22 -8.29
C ASN A 71 -5.76 -2.95 -9.41
N PHE A 72 -5.38 -2.11 -10.38
CA PHE A 72 -6.23 -1.73 -11.51
C PHE A 72 -6.17 -2.75 -12.65
N ASP A 73 -5.09 -3.51 -12.78
CA ASP A 73 -4.85 -4.33 -13.95
C ASP A 73 -5.88 -5.47 -14.09
N PRO A 74 -6.31 -5.77 -15.35
CA PRO A 74 -7.17 -6.92 -15.63
C PRO A 74 -6.58 -8.22 -15.08
N GLU A 75 -7.45 -9.20 -14.83
CA GLU A 75 -7.21 -10.41 -14.04
C GLU A 75 -6.14 -11.39 -14.58
N PHE A 76 -5.31 -10.98 -15.54
CA PHE A 76 -4.22 -11.76 -16.16
C PHE A 76 -2.87 -11.03 -16.19
N TYR A 77 -2.78 -9.82 -15.64
CA TYR A 77 -1.52 -9.10 -15.49
C TYR A 77 -0.77 -9.53 -14.23
N ARG A 78 0.56 -9.36 -14.25
CA ARG A 78 1.45 -9.76 -13.15
C ARG A 78 1.06 -9.01 -11.88
N SER A 79 0.71 -9.77 -10.86
CA SER A 79 0.32 -9.24 -9.55
C SER A 79 1.52 -9.34 -8.60
N TYR A 80 1.91 -8.22 -8.00
CA TYR A 80 3.10 -8.13 -7.15
C TYR A 80 2.78 -8.12 -5.65
N GLU A 81 1.50 -8.14 -5.28
CA GLU A 81 1.04 -7.90 -3.91
C GLU A 81 1.56 -8.97 -2.95
N LYS A 82 1.63 -10.23 -3.39
CA LYS A 82 2.22 -11.32 -2.59
C LYS A 82 3.71 -11.08 -2.31
N GLN A 83 4.46 -10.62 -3.30
CA GLN A 83 5.89 -10.35 -3.15
C GLN A 83 6.13 -9.16 -2.22
N ILE A 84 5.34 -8.10 -2.41
CA ILE A 84 5.36 -6.90 -1.58
C ILE A 84 5.06 -7.26 -0.12
N LEU A 85 3.98 -8.00 0.12
CA LEU A 85 3.56 -8.42 1.45
C LEU A 85 4.59 -9.34 2.12
N ASN A 86 5.20 -10.27 1.38
CA ASN A 86 6.25 -11.12 1.93
C ASN A 86 7.49 -10.32 2.35
N GLN A 87 7.91 -9.35 1.54
CA GLN A 87 9.03 -8.47 1.92
C GLN A 87 8.66 -7.61 3.13
N PHE A 88 7.42 -7.11 3.18
CA PHE A 88 6.92 -6.34 4.31
C PHE A 88 6.91 -7.16 5.60
N ASN A 89 6.38 -8.38 5.58
CA ASN A 89 6.42 -9.32 6.70
C ASN A 89 7.84 -9.54 7.20
N LYS A 90 8.81 -9.73 6.29
CA LYS A 90 10.21 -9.94 6.64
C LYS A 90 10.85 -8.72 7.30
N GLN A 91 10.58 -7.51 6.80
CA GLN A 91 11.16 -6.28 7.33
C GLN A 91 10.50 -5.85 8.64
N MET A 92 9.19 -6.05 8.77
CA MET A 92 8.40 -5.59 9.92
C MET A 92 8.20 -6.67 11.00
N GLY A 93 8.67 -7.90 10.77
CA GLY A 93 8.46 -9.02 11.69
C GLY A 93 6.99 -9.47 11.80
N THR A 94 6.17 -9.18 10.80
CA THR A 94 4.74 -9.53 10.79
C THR A 94 4.48 -10.85 10.05
N GLN A 95 3.29 -11.44 10.24
CA GLN A 95 2.88 -12.71 9.61
C GLN A 95 1.56 -12.54 8.85
N MET A 96 1.40 -11.42 8.16
CA MET A 96 0.17 -11.13 7.43
C MET A 96 -0.02 -12.07 6.24
N ARG A 97 -1.27 -12.21 5.80
CA ARG A 97 -1.64 -12.95 4.59
C ARG A 97 -2.42 -12.01 3.67
N PRO A 98 -2.24 -12.13 2.34
CA PRO A 98 -2.96 -11.28 1.40
C PRO A 98 -4.46 -11.48 1.53
N ALA A 99 -5.20 -10.38 1.64
CA ALA A 99 -6.64 -10.44 1.59
C ALA A 99 -7.11 -10.78 0.18
N ARG A 100 -8.22 -11.52 0.07
CA ARG A 100 -8.85 -11.80 -1.22
C ARG A 100 -9.48 -10.53 -1.78
N LYS A 101 -9.28 -10.29 -3.08
CA LYS A 101 -9.97 -9.22 -3.81
C LYS A 101 -11.46 -9.29 -3.54
N ASN A 102 -12.08 -8.16 -3.21
CA ASN A 102 -13.51 -8.09 -2.96
C ASN A 102 -14.13 -6.92 -3.73
N LEU A 103 -14.91 -7.26 -4.76
CA LEU A 103 -15.54 -6.30 -5.66
C LEU A 103 -16.48 -5.33 -4.93
N LYS A 104 -17.14 -5.75 -3.83
CA LYS A 104 -17.94 -4.82 -3.02
C LYS A 104 -17.09 -3.71 -2.42
N ARG A 105 -15.88 -4.05 -1.94
CA ARG A 105 -14.93 -3.09 -1.37
C ARG A 105 -14.30 -2.18 -2.44
N ILE A 106 -14.31 -2.61 -3.70
CA ILE A 106 -13.77 -1.87 -4.84
C ILE A 106 -14.81 -0.92 -5.46
N PHE A 107 -16.07 -1.37 -5.60
CA PHE A 107 -17.13 -0.63 -6.32
C PHE A 107 -18.13 0.11 -5.43
N GLN A 108 -18.01 0.04 -4.10
CA GLN A 108 -18.79 0.89 -3.17
C GLN A 108 -18.22 2.30 -3.00
N LEU A 109 -17.39 2.76 -3.94
CA LEU A 109 -16.97 4.15 -4.03
C LEU A 109 -18.21 4.98 -4.42
N LYS A 110 -18.87 5.58 -3.43
CA LYS A 110 -19.96 6.55 -3.58
C LYS A 110 -19.58 7.84 -2.89
#